data_AF-A0A915MAI2-F1
#
_entry.id   AF-A0A915MAI2-F1
#
_cell.length_a   1.000
_cell.length_b   1.000
_cell.length_c   1.000
_cell.angle_alpha   90.00
_cell.angle_beta   90.00
_cell.angle_gamma   90.00
#
_symmetry.space_group_name_H-M   'P 1'
#
loop_
_entity.id
_entity.type
_entity.pdbx_description
1 polymer ?
#
loop_
_entity_poly.entity_id
_entity_poly.type
_entity_poly.pdbx_seq_one_letter_code
_entity_poly.pdbx_strand_id
1 'polypeptide(L)'
;MAQVMHIWRNNPKNATPYLESLGDPQRQTSEKQIIIENLDDWKVITATWFEMAQYLSVLETLANDQNFAGRGKAALLCSKYVNKIIEQALDTYKKKRNQKMEVEPKLAALIDRIFQQNLERRDFNSVIGLAFDTRRIDMVETAIKSNEAPDKTPVMIETLNKVWESQLDIEFRTLVLDLIFHMLDADLEIDKKGSQNLALKVLSICQKNTPVAYQLAFDLYENAPQEFLEQLKELLFKKEDSPENEETKPSPEINNLKSILSGEETIKHHMQFLIKNNHTDMLILKNIKDVVRGSCAHNATVIANGLMHTGTTCDDFL
;
A
#
# COMPACT_ATOMS: atom_id res chain seq x y z
N MET A 1 16.93 -21.74 -42.66
CA MET A 1 16.08 -21.42 -41.49
C MET A 1 16.91 -21.01 -40.26
N ALA A 2 17.78 -21.88 -39.72
CA ALA A 2 18.49 -21.62 -38.45
C ALA A 2 19.36 -20.34 -38.42
N GLN A 3 20.12 -20.03 -39.48
CA GLN A 3 20.94 -18.80 -39.56
C GLN A 3 20.10 -17.51 -39.64
N VAL A 4 19.00 -17.55 -40.40
CA VAL A 4 18.09 -16.40 -40.57
C VAL A 4 17.36 -16.10 -39.25
N MET A 5 16.96 -17.14 -38.52
CA MET A 5 16.40 -17.05 -37.18
C MET A 5 17.38 -16.51 -36.15
N HIS A 6 18.65 -16.89 -36.21
CA HIS A 6 19.68 -16.35 -35.33
C HIS A 6 19.92 -14.84 -35.54
N ILE A 7 19.83 -14.37 -36.80
CA ILE A 7 19.92 -12.94 -37.13
C ILE A 7 18.67 -12.20 -36.65
N TRP A 8 17.49 -12.79 -36.83
CA TRP A 8 16.22 -12.22 -36.37
C TRP A 8 16.15 -12.13 -34.85
N ARG A 9 16.65 -13.13 -34.11
CA ARG A 9 16.73 -13.12 -32.64
C ARG A 9 17.53 -11.93 -32.10
N ASN A 10 18.54 -11.47 -32.83
CA ASN A 10 19.35 -10.31 -32.45
C ASN A 10 18.65 -8.97 -32.69
N ASN A 11 17.60 -8.93 -33.52
CA ASN A 11 16.80 -7.74 -33.78
C ASN A 11 15.36 -8.13 -34.16
N PRO A 12 14.53 -8.57 -33.18
CA PRO A 12 13.22 -9.15 -33.44
C PRO A 12 12.25 -8.07 -33.92
N LYS A 13 12.11 -7.94 -35.24
CA LYS A 13 11.11 -7.12 -35.90
C LYS A 13 10.28 -8.03 -36.80
N ASN A 14 8.96 -7.97 -36.68
CA ASN A 14 8.00 -8.71 -37.51
C ASN A 14 8.19 -10.24 -37.45
N ALA A 15 7.54 -10.88 -36.48
CA ALA A 15 7.39 -12.32 -36.30
C ALA A 15 6.39 -12.97 -37.26
N THR A 16 5.49 -12.21 -37.90
CA THR A 16 4.41 -12.71 -38.78
C THR A 16 4.84 -13.84 -39.73
N PRO A 17 5.99 -13.77 -40.45
CA PRO A 17 6.41 -14.84 -41.36
C PRO A 17 6.74 -16.17 -40.66
N TYR A 18 7.24 -16.10 -39.42
CA TYR A 18 7.54 -17.27 -38.60
C TYR A 18 6.29 -17.83 -37.91
N LEU A 19 5.28 -16.99 -37.66
CA LEU A 19 4.00 -17.39 -37.09
C LEU A 19 3.09 -18.05 -38.12
N GLU A 20 3.02 -17.52 -39.34
CA GLU A 20 2.37 -18.17 -40.49
C GLU A 20 3.02 -19.53 -40.78
N SER A 21 4.34 -19.60 -40.61
CA SER A 21 5.10 -20.85 -40.71
C SER A 21 4.73 -21.91 -39.68
N LEU A 22 4.26 -21.51 -38.50
CA LEU A 22 3.77 -22.46 -37.49
C LEU A 22 2.41 -23.05 -37.89
N GLY A 23 1.57 -22.23 -38.55
CA GLY A 23 0.22 -22.61 -39.00
C GLY A 23 0.17 -23.49 -40.25
N ASP A 24 1.25 -23.56 -41.03
CA ASP A 24 1.29 -24.38 -42.25
C ASP A 24 1.34 -25.89 -41.93
N PRO A 25 0.34 -26.69 -42.37
CA PRO A 25 0.32 -28.13 -42.14
C PRO A 25 1.37 -28.92 -42.93
N GLN A 26 1.96 -28.34 -44.00
CA GLN A 26 2.95 -29.03 -44.84
C GLN A 26 4.39 -28.91 -44.33
N ARG A 27 4.66 -28.09 -43.31
CA ARG A 27 6.01 -27.87 -42.78
C ARG A 27 6.49 -28.98 -41.85
N GLN A 28 7.79 -29.29 -41.95
CA GLN A 28 8.44 -30.31 -41.12
C GLN A 28 8.36 -29.97 -39.62
N THR A 29 8.09 -30.97 -38.79
CA THR A 29 8.01 -30.84 -37.33
C THR A 29 9.32 -30.35 -36.69
N SER A 30 10.47 -30.67 -37.29
CA SER A 30 11.80 -30.17 -36.89
C SER A 30 11.92 -28.65 -37.05
N GLU A 31 11.38 -28.08 -38.14
CA GLU A 31 11.40 -26.63 -38.37
C GLU A 31 10.49 -25.90 -37.37
N LYS A 32 9.29 -26.45 -37.11
CA LYS A 32 8.38 -25.91 -36.09
C LYS A 32 9.02 -25.89 -34.70
N GLN A 33 9.81 -26.90 -34.37
CA GLN A 33 10.54 -26.96 -33.10
C GLN A 33 11.63 -25.88 -32.99
N ILE A 34 12.41 -25.66 -34.05
CA ILE A 34 13.41 -24.58 -34.09
C ILE A 34 12.74 -23.21 -33.94
N ILE A 35 11.55 -23.03 -34.51
CA ILE A 35 10.79 -21.79 -34.37
C ILE A 35 10.38 -21.55 -32.92
N ILE A 36 9.82 -22.56 -32.25
CA ILE A 36 9.40 -22.46 -30.85
C ILE A 36 10.60 -22.20 -29.92
N GLU A 37 11.75 -22.82 -30.17
CA GLU A 37 12.96 -22.62 -29.37
C GLU A 37 13.53 -21.20 -29.50
N ASN A 38 13.40 -20.56 -30.66
CA ASN A 38 13.83 -19.18 -30.86
C ASN A 38 12.82 -18.15 -30.34
N LEU A 39 11.53 -18.51 -30.30
CA LEU A 39 10.48 -17.67 -29.71
C LEU A 39 10.51 -17.66 -28.17
N ASP A 40 11.15 -18.66 -27.52
CA ASP A 40 11.25 -18.76 -26.06
C ASP A 40 12.20 -17.74 -25.40
N ASP A 41 12.78 -16.83 -26.19
CA ASP A 41 13.63 -15.74 -25.70
C ASP A 41 12.77 -14.54 -25.24
N TRP A 42 13.01 -14.08 -24.00
CA TRP A 42 12.31 -12.94 -23.41
C TRP A 42 12.34 -11.67 -24.29
N LYS A 43 13.47 -11.39 -24.96
CA LYS A 43 13.60 -10.22 -25.86
C LYS A 43 12.68 -10.31 -27.06
N VAL A 44 12.48 -11.53 -27.57
CA VAL A 44 11.60 -11.79 -28.69
C VAL A 44 10.15 -11.67 -28.24
N ILE A 45 9.80 -12.29 -27.10
CA ILE A 45 8.45 -12.24 -26.52
C ILE A 45 7.99 -10.80 -26.29
N THR A 46 8.84 -9.96 -25.70
CA THR A 46 8.51 -8.53 -25.47
C THR A 46 8.37 -7.72 -26.75
N ALA A 47 9.06 -8.07 -27.82
CA ALA A 47 8.98 -7.36 -29.10
C ALA A 47 7.80 -7.82 -29.98
N THR A 48 7.38 -9.09 -29.87
CA THR A 48 6.47 -9.73 -30.82
C THR A 48 5.11 -10.13 -30.24
N TRP A 49 4.84 -9.83 -28.97
CA TRP A 49 3.59 -10.22 -28.29
C TRP A 49 2.32 -9.80 -29.03
N PHE A 50 2.34 -8.61 -29.68
CA PHE A 50 1.19 -8.09 -30.41
C PHE A 50 0.83 -8.93 -31.64
N GLU A 51 1.84 -9.36 -32.38
CA GLU A 51 1.67 -10.21 -33.57
C GLU A 51 1.32 -11.64 -33.14
N MET A 52 1.97 -12.14 -32.08
CA MET A 52 1.68 -13.47 -31.52
C MET A 52 0.26 -13.60 -30.96
N ALA A 53 -0.35 -12.51 -30.47
CA ALA A 53 -1.73 -12.53 -30.00
C ALA A 53 -2.71 -13.03 -31.07
N GLN A 54 -2.42 -12.80 -32.36
CA GLN A 54 -3.27 -13.24 -33.48
C GLN A 54 -3.10 -14.72 -33.82
N TYR A 55 -1.97 -15.33 -33.46
CA TYR A 55 -1.62 -16.72 -33.79
C TYR A 55 -1.59 -17.63 -32.54
N LEU A 56 -2.15 -17.19 -31.41
CA LEU A 56 -2.17 -17.96 -30.16
C LEU A 56 -2.85 -19.32 -30.32
N SER A 57 -3.95 -19.37 -31.09
CA SER A 57 -4.69 -20.61 -31.39
C SER A 57 -3.84 -21.64 -32.14
N VAL A 58 -2.91 -21.19 -32.98
CA VAL A 58 -1.96 -22.04 -33.70
C VAL A 58 -0.94 -22.65 -32.72
N LEU A 59 -0.47 -21.90 -31.74
CA LEU A 59 0.39 -22.46 -30.70
C LEU A 59 -0.36 -23.43 -29.77
N GLU A 60 -1.61 -23.14 -29.42
CA GLU A 60 -2.45 -24.04 -28.58
C GLU A 60 -2.74 -25.36 -29.29
N THR A 61 -3.05 -25.33 -30.59
CA THR A 61 -3.24 -26.53 -31.39
C THR A 61 -1.95 -27.36 -31.49
N LEU A 62 -0.80 -26.72 -31.66
CA LEU A 62 0.51 -27.40 -31.64
C LEU A 62 0.88 -27.95 -30.25
N ALA A 63 0.44 -27.29 -29.17
CA ALA A 63 0.63 -27.78 -27.80
C ALA A 63 -0.22 -29.02 -27.51
N ASN A 64 -1.40 -29.13 -28.13
CA ASN A 64 -2.32 -30.26 -27.96
C ASN A 64 -2.05 -31.45 -28.90
N ASP A 65 -1.18 -31.28 -29.91
CA ASP A 65 -0.81 -32.35 -30.83
C ASP A 65 0.09 -33.39 -30.13
N GLN A 66 -0.40 -34.63 -30.06
CA GLN A 66 0.32 -35.74 -29.41
C GLN A 66 1.57 -36.18 -30.19
N ASN A 67 1.64 -35.90 -31.49
CA ASN A 67 2.76 -36.28 -32.36
C ASN A 67 3.88 -35.23 -32.41
N PHE A 68 3.72 -34.10 -31.73
CA PHE A 68 4.70 -33.03 -31.73
C PHE A 68 5.69 -33.15 -30.56
N ALA A 69 6.95 -33.44 -30.86
CA ALA A 69 8.02 -33.58 -29.87
C ALA A 69 8.23 -32.31 -29.01
N GLY A 70 7.95 -31.12 -29.56
CA GLY A 70 8.09 -29.82 -28.90
C GLY A 70 6.90 -29.37 -28.05
N ARG A 71 5.89 -30.21 -27.82
CA ARG A 71 4.61 -29.83 -27.15
C ARG A 71 4.78 -29.12 -25.80
N GLY A 72 5.73 -29.56 -24.98
CA GLY A 72 5.97 -28.98 -23.66
C GLY A 72 6.53 -27.55 -23.75
N LYS A 73 7.40 -27.29 -24.73
CA LYS A 73 7.93 -25.95 -25.00
C LYS A 73 6.86 -25.06 -25.63
N ALA A 74 6.01 -25.61 -26.50
CA ALA A 74 4.86 -24.90 -27.08
C ALA A 74 3.89 -24.42 -25.99
N ALA A 75 3.52 -25.31 -25.06
CA ALA A 75 2.64 -24.97 -23.94
C ALA A 75 3.25 -23.91 -23.01
N LEU A 76 4.55 -24.02 -22.70
CA LEU A 76 5.28 -23.02 -21.92
C LEU A 76 5.29 -21.65 -22.63
N LEU A 77 5.52 -21.65 -23.94
CA LEU A 77 5.54 -20.46 -24.76
C LEU A 77 4.16 -19.80 -24.80
N CYS A 78 3.08 -20.57 -24.97
CA CYS A 78 1.71 -20.07 -24.86
C CYS A 78 1.50 -19.36 -23.52
N SER A 79 1.86 -20.00 -22.40
CA SER A 79 1.71 -19.40 -21.08
C SER A 79 2.50 -18.10 -20.93
N LYS A 80 3.75 -18.04 -21.42
CA LYS A 80 4.57 -16.83 -21.40
C LYS A 80 3.95 -15.69 -22.21
N TYR A 81 3.46 -15.96 -23.42
CA TYR A 81 2.80 -14.95 -24.24
C TYR A 81 1.47 -14.49 -23.65
N VAL A 82 0.65 -15.39 -23.10
CA VAL A 82 -0.58 -15.02 -22.39
C VAL A 82 -0.26 -14.10 -21.22
N ASN A 83 0.75 -14.42 -20.41
CA ASN A 83 1.19 -13.56 -19.31
C ASN A 83 1.66 -12.19 -19.81
N LYS A 84 2.41 -12.13 -20.92
CA LYS A 84 2.86 -10.86 -21.51
C LYS A 84 1.70 -10.02 -22.06
N ILE A 85 0.73 -10.66 -22.70
CA ILE A 85 -0.49 -10.00 -23.19
C ILE A 85 -1.28 -9.43 -22.02
N ILE A 86 -1.42 -10.19 -20.92
CA ILE A 86 -2.08 -9.73 -19.70
C ILE A 86 -1.33 -8.53 -19.10
N GLU A 87 -0.01 -8.59 -18.97
CA GLU A 87 0.83 -7.49 -18.47
C GLU A 87 0.63 -6.20 -19.29
N GLN A 88 0.67 -6.31 -20.62
CA GLN A 88 0.48 -5.16 -21.52
C GLN A 88 -0.96 -4.64 -21.51
N ALA A 89 -1.95 -5.53 -21.43
CA ALA A 89 -3.35 -5.17 -21.28
C ALA A 89 -3.58 -4.40 -19.98
N LEU A 90 -2.97 -4.86 -18.88
CA LEU A 90 -2.99 -4.19 -17.58
C LEU A 90 -2.33 -2.82 -17.65
N ASP A 91 -1.11 -2.70 -18.18
CA ASP A 91 -0.43 -1.42 -18.30
C ASP A 91 -1.23 -0.41 -19.14
N THR A 92 -1.84 -0.87 -20.22
CA THR A 92 -2.71 -0.04 -21.07
C THR A 92 -3.96 0.39 -20.32
N TYR A 93 -4.58 -0.53 -19.57
CA TYR A 93 -5.75 -0.23 -18.75
C TYR A 93 -5.42 0.79 -17.65
N LYS A 94 -4.30 0.59 -16.92
CA LYS A 94 -3.81 1.50 -15.88
C LYS A 94 -3.59 2.91 -16.43
N LYS A 95 -2.90 3.03 -17.58
CA LYS A 95 -2.65 4.32 -18.23
C LYS A 95 -3.95 5.03 -18.62
N LYS A 96 -4.87 4.31 -19.28
CA LYS A 96 -6.17 4.87 -19.69
C LYS A 96 -6.99 5.34 -18.47
N ARG A 97 -7.00 4.56 -17.38
CA ARG A 97 -7.69 4.93 -16.12
C ARG A 97 -7.06 6.11 -15.40
N ASN A 98 -5.73 6.15 -15.28
CA ASN A 98 -5.03 7.26 -14.64
C ASN A 98 -5.25 8.58 -15.40
N GLN A 99 -5.38 8.51 -16.73
CA GLN A 99 -5.68 9.67 -17.58
C GLN A 99 -7.19 9.99 -17.66
N LYS A 100 -8.04 9.31 -16.89
CA LYS A 100 -9.51 9.44 -16.90
C LYS A 100 -10.12 9.29 -18.31
N MET A 101 -9.48 8.50 -19.17
CA MET A 101 -9.98 8.20 -20.52
C MET A 101 -11.00 7.06 -20.50
N GLU A 102 -11.87 7.04 -21.52
CA GLU A 102 -12.78 5.91 -21.73
C GLU A 102 -11.99 4.63 -22.05
N VAL A 103 -12.36 3.56 -21.35
CA VAL A 103 -11.77 2.24 -21.55
C VAL A 103 -12.66 1.45 -22.51
N GLU A 104 -12.05 0.84 -23.52
CA GLU A 104 -12.75 -0.04 -24.44
C GLU A 104 -13.39 -1.22 -23.71
N PRO A 105 -14.66 -1.58 -24.02
CA PRO A 105 -15.40 -2.61 -23.29
C PRO A 105 -14.75 -4.00 -23.39
N LYS A 106 -14.03 -4.28 -24.48
CA LYS A 106 -13.28 -5.53 -24.65
C LYS A 106 -12.11 -5.64 -23.67
N LEU A 107 -11.40 -4.54 -23.44
CA LEU A 107 -10.28 -4.49 -22.51
C LEU A 107 -10.79 -4.61 -21.07
N ALA A 108 -11.87 -3.89 -20.74
CA ALA A 108 -12.53 -4.00 -19.43
C ALA A 108 -12.99 -5.44 -19.14
N ALA A 109 -13.65 -6.09 -20.10
CA ALA A 109 -14.11 -7.47 -19.94
C ALA A 109 -12.95 -8.47 -19.75
N LEU A 110 -11.79 -8.24 -20.37
CA LEU A 110 -10.61 -9.07 -20.14
C LEU A 110 -10.06 -8.90 -18.72
N ILE A 111 -9.99 -7.66 -18.23
CA ILE A 111 -9.58 -7.39 -16.86
C ILE A 111 -10.58 -8.00 -15.86
N ASP A 112 -11.89 -7.87 -16.11
CA ASP A 112 -12.93 -8.47 -15.25
C ASP A 112 -12.79 -9.99 -15.15
N ARG A 113 -12.46 -10.67 -16.24
CA ARG A 113 -12.16 -12.11 -16.20
C ARG A 113 -10.94 -12.43 -15.32
N ILE A 114 -9.90 -11.59 -15.34
CA ILE A 114 -8.72 -11.79 -14.47
C ILE A 114 -9.11 -11.63 -13.00
N PHE A 115 -9.93 -10.62 -12.68
CA PHE A 115 -10.46 -10.45 -11.33
C PHE A 115 -11.29 -11.64 -10.89
N GLN A 116 -12.23 -12.10 -11.73
CA GLN A 116 -13.06 -13.27 -11.43
C GLN A 116 -12.21 -14.54 -11.23
N GLN A 117 -11.22 -14.78 -12.09
CA GLN A 117 -10.32 -15.92 -11.96
C GLN A 117 -9.52 -15.88 -10.65
N ASN A 118 -9.07 -14.71 -10.21
CA ASN A 118 -8.34 -14.56 -8.95
C ASN A 118 -9.26 -14.70 -7.73
N LEU A 119 -10.50 -14.22 -7.81
CA LEU A 119 -11.53 -14.41 -6.79
C LEU A 119 -11.88 -15.90 -6.63
N GLU A 120 -12.06 -16.64 -7.72
CA GLU A 120 -12.30 -18.09 -7.71
C GLU A 120 -11.14 -18.87 -7.08
N ARG A 121 -9.90 -18.39 -7.28
CA ARG A 121 -8.69 -18.95 -6.65
C ARG A 121 -8.52 -18.58 -5.18
N ARG A 122 -9.39 -17.73 -4.62
CA ARG A 122 -9.30 -17.18 -3.25
C ARG A 122 -8.01 -16.41 -2.97
N ASP A 123 -7.38 -15.85 -4.01
CA ASP A 123 -6.19 -15.01 -3.86
C ASP A 123 -6.60 -13.53 -3.72
N PHE A 124 -7.11 -13.18 -2.53
CA PHE A 124 -7.61 -11.83 -2.24
C PHE A 124 -6.51 -10.77 -2.29
N ASN A 125 -5.26 -11.14 -1.98
CA ASN A 125 -4.13 -10.20 -1.92
C ASN A 125 -3.71 -9.73 -3.31
N SER A 126 -3.72 -10.64 -4.27
CA SER A 126 -3.55 -10.31 -5.69
C SER A 126 -4.72 -9.49 -6.22
N VAL A 127 -5.97 -9.81 -5.82
CA VAL A 127 -7.15 -9.01 -6.19
C VAL A 127 -7.04 -7.59 -5.66
N ILE A 128 -6.69 -7.40 -4.39
CA ILE A 128 -6.51 -6.09 -3.76
C ILE A 128 -5.36 -5.34 -4.47
N GLY A 129 -4.22 -6.00 -4.73
CA GLY A 129 -3.12 -5.36 -5.45
C GLY A 129 -3.54 -4.87 -6.84
N LEU A 130 -4.26 -5.71 -7.57
CA LEU A 130 -4.76 -5.38 -8.89
C LEU A 130 -5.84 -4.29 -8.85
N ALA A 131 -6.71 -4.30 -7.83
CA ALA A 131 -7.75 -3.29 -7.63
C ALA A 131 -7.15 -1.90 -7.36
N PHE A 132 -6.06 -1.85 -6.59
CA PHE A 132 -5.33 -0.61 -6.31
C PHE A 132 -4.64 -0.07 -7.57
N ASP A 133 -3.96 -0.96 -8.29
CA ASP A 133 -3.32 -0.66 -9.57
C ASP A 133 -4.30 -0.12 -10.62
N THR A 134 -5.52 -0.66 -10.64
CA THR A 134 -6.56 -0.32 -11.61
C THR A 134 -7.54 0.76 -11.11
N ARG A 135 -7.36 1.24 -9.88
CA ARG A 135 -8.21 2.22 -9.19
C ARG A 135 -9.69 1.80 -9.13
N ARG A 136 -9.92 0.52 -8.80
CA ARG A 136 -11.25 -0.11 -8.76
C ARG A 136 -11.69 -0.45 -7.35
N ILE A 137 -12.47 0.44 -6.75
CA ILE A 137 -12.96 0.31 -5.36
C ILE A 137 -13.97 -0.84 -5.23
N ASP A 138 -14.80 -1.02 -6.24
CA ASP A 138 -15.76 -2.13 -6.38
C ASP A 138 -15.10 -3.50 -6.19
N MET A 139 -13.89 -3.66 -6.73
CA MET A 139 -13.14 -4.91 -6.59
C MET A 139 -12.49 -5.07 -5.21
N VAL A 140 -12.10 -3.98 -4.55
CA VAL A 140 -11.63 -4.02 -3.15
C VAL A 140 -12.78 -4.45 -2.23
N GLU A 141 -13.97 -3.87 -2.42
CA GLU A 141 -15.16 -4.19 -1.64
C GLU A 141 -15.59 -5.65 -1.83
N THR A 142 -15.64 -6.13 -3.06
CA THR A 142 -15.98 -7.54 -3.33
C THR A 142 -14.94 -8.48 -2.76
N ALA A 143 -13.64 -8.19 -2.86
CA ALA A 143 -12.60 -9.02 -2.24
C ALA A 143 -12.77 -9.15 -0.72
N ILE A 144 -13.09 -8.06 -0.03
CA ILE A 144 -13.26 -8.07 1.42
C ILE A 144 -14.57 -8.75 1.83
N LYS A 145 -15.65 -8.58 1.06
CA LYS A 145 -16.95 -9.24 1.32
C LYS A 145 -16.95 -10.72 1.00
N SER A 146 -16.30 -11.14 -0.09
CA SER A 146 -16.19 -12.53 -0.52
C SER A 146 -15.23 -13.35 0.35
N ASN A 147 -14.43 -12.70 1.19
CA ASN A 147 -13.66 -13.40 2.20
C ASN A 147 -14.60 -13.90 3.33
N GLU A 148 -14.97 -15.18 3.25
CA GLU A 148 -15.83 -15.90 4.20
C GLU A 148 -15.13 -16.24 5.53
N ALA A 149 -13.88 -15.81 5.74
CA ALA A 149 -13.15 -16.08 6.98
C ALA A 149 -13.87 -15.45 8.19
N PRO A 150 -13.88 -16.12 9.36
CA PRO A 150 -14.52 -15.60 10.58
C PRO A 150 -13.90 -14.27 11.03
N ASP A 151 -12.61 -14.07 10.76
CA ASP A 151 -11.89 -12.83 11.00
C ASP A 151 -11.56 -12.14 9.68
N LYS A 152 -12.28 -11.05 9.36
CA LYS A 152 -12.01 -10.20 8.19
C LYS A 152 -10.79 -9.28 8.39
N THR A 153 -10.34 -9.16 9.63
CA THR A 153 -9.26 -8.30 10.10
C THR A 153 -7.93 -8.46 9.35
N PRO A 154 -7.44 -9.68 9.03
CA PRO A 154 -6.14 -9.84 8.36
C PRO A 154 -6.12 -9.23 6.95
N VAL A 155 -7.17 -9.47 6.16
CA VAL A 155 -7.29 -8.92 4.80
C VAL A 155 -7.49 -7.40 4.84
N MET A 156 -8.18 -6.88 5.85
CA MET A 156 -8.34 -5.44 6.06
C MET A 156 -7.00 -4.78 6.45
N ILE A 157 -6.24 -5.37 7.37
CA ILE A 157 -4.90 -4.89 7.74
C ILE A 157 -3.98 -4.91 6.52
N GLU A 158 -4.01 -5.98 5.72
CA GLU A 158 -3.20 -6.05 4.52
C GLU A 158 -3.62 -4.99 3.50
N THR A 159 -4.92 -4.74 3.34
CA THR A 159 -5.43 -3.65 2.51
C THR A 159 -4.92 -2.29 3.02
N LEU A 160 -4.96 -2.04 4.34
CA LEU A 160 -4.44 -0.81 4.97
C LEU A 160 -2.93 -0.64 4.75
N ASN A 161 -2.14 -1.69 4.94
CA ASN A 161 -0.70 -1.67 4.66
C ASN A 161 -0.45 -1.35 3.19
N LYS A 162 -1.25 -1.90 2.29
CA LYS A 162 -1.16 -1.60 0.86
C LYS A 162 -1.54 -0.15 0.53
N VAL A 163 -2.54 0.42 1.22
CA VAL A 163 -2.88 1.87 1.13
C VAL A 163 -1.71 2.74 1.57
N TRP A 164 -0.99 2.30 2.61
CA TRP A 164 0.16 3.02 3.16
C TRP A 164 1.39 2.94 2.24
N GLU A 165 1.70 1.74 1.73
CA GLU A 165 2.85 1.50 0.85
C GLU A 165 2.65 2.05 -0.57
N SER A 166 1.41 2.10 -1.05
CA SER A 166 1.10 2.49 -2.43
C SER A 166 1.07 4.01 -2.61
N GLN A 167 1.68 4.48 -3.70
CA GLN A 167 1.56 5.86 -4.18
C GLN A 167 0.19 6.10 -4.83
N LEU A 168 -0.85 6.18 -4.00
CA LEU A 168 -2.22 6.47 -4.43
C LEU A 168 -2.52 7.97 -4.37
N ASP A 169 -3.42 8.41 -5.24
CA ASP A 169 -4.01 9.74 -5.18
C ASP A 169 -4.79 9.90 -3.86
N ILE A 170 -4.82 11.12 -3.32
CA ILE A 170 -5.50 11.44 -2.06
C ILE A 170 -6.98 11.04 -2.14
N GLU A 171 -7.67 11.35 -3.25
CA GLU A 171 -9.08 11.02 -3.45
C GLU A 171 -9.34 9.50 -3.32
N PHE A 172 -8.55 8.68 -4.00
CA PHE A 172 -8.71 7.22 -3.97
C PHE A 172 -8.32 6.64 -2.60
N ARG A 173 -7.26 7.19 -1.97
CA ARG A 173 -6.84 6.81 -0.61
C ARG A 173 -7.97 7.04 0.38
N THR A 174 -8.59 8.23 0.37
CA THR A 174 -9.71 8.56 1.26
C THR A 174 -10.87 7.59 1.06
N LEU A 175 -11.27 7.32 -0.18
CA LEU A 175 -12.37 6.40 -0.47
C LEU A 175 -12.13 4.97 0.01
N VAL A 176 -10.90 4.45 -0.14
CA VAL A 176 -10.56 3.12 0.34
C VAL A 176 -10.52 3.08 1.86
N LEU A 177 -10.00 4.12 2.51
CA LEU A 177 -10.03 4.23 3.96
C LEU A 177 -11.47 4.28 4.46
N ASP A 178 -12.33 5.11 3.87
CA ASP A 178 -13.76 5.21 4.21
C ASP A 178 -14.46 3.85 4.07
N LEU A 179 -14.18 3.10 2.99
CA LEU A 179 -14.71 1.76 2.77
C LEU A 179 -14.26 0.80 3.89
N ILE A 180 -12.97 0.80 4.24
CA ILE A 180 -12.44 -0.06 5.31
C ILE A 180 -13.05 0.32 6.65
N PHE A 181 -13.13 1.61 6.97
CA PHE A 181 -13.73 2.11 8.21
C PHE A 181 -15.20 1.72 8.33
N HIS A 182 -15.99 1.92 7.28
CA HIS A 182 -17.40 1.50 7.24
C HIS A 182 -17.56 -0.02 7.42
N MET A 183 -16.61 -0.82 6.94
CA MET A 183 -16.66 -2.28 7.12
C MET A 183 -16.13 -2.76 8.48
N LEU A 184 -15.25 -1.98 9.13
CA LEU A 184 -14.72 -2.28 10.46
C LEU A 184 -15.72 -1.92 11.56
N ASP A 185 -16.45 -0.83 11.38
CA ASP A 185 -17.52 -0.37 12.26
C ASP A 185 -18.65 0.21 11.38
N ALA A 186 -19.83 -0.42 11.41
CA ALA A 186 -21.01 0.05 10.66
C ALA A 186 -21.53 1.45 11.11
N ASP A 187 -20.94 2.05 12.15
CA ASP A 187 -21.45 3.24 12.85
C ASP A 187 -20.47 4.44 12.91
N LEU A 188 -19.30 4.36 12.26
CA LEU A 188 -18.32 5.46 12.28
C LEU A 188 -18.30 6.21 10.94
N GLU A 189 -19.33 7.03 10.69
CA GLU A 189 -19.26 8.12 9.71
C GLU A 189 -18.19 9.12 10.15
N ILE A 190 -17.02 9.11 9.50
CA ILE A 190 -15.92 10.06 9.76
C ILE A 190 -16.25 11.39 9.07
N ASP A 191 -17.18 12.11 9.66
CA ASP A 191 -17.41 13.53 9.36
C ASP A 191 -18.05 14.15 10.60
N LYS A 192 -17.42 15.15 11.27
CA LYS A 192 -17.77 15.82 12.57
C LYS A 192 -18.39 14.95 13.70
N LYS A 193 -19.43 14.16 13.41
CA LYS A 193 -19.93 12.98 14.12
C LYS A 193 -18.86 11.90 14.36
N GLY A 194 -17.84 11.76 13.50
CA GLY A 194 -16.76 10.78 13.71
C GLY A 194 -15.98 11.03 15.00
N SER A 195 -15.59 12.28 15.26
CA SER A 195 -14.97 12.71 16.52
C SER A 195 -15.90 12.50 17.72
N GLN A 196 -17.22 12.68 17.54
CA GLN A 196 -18.22 12.43 18.57
C GLN A 196 -18.39 10.94 18.88
N ASN A 197 -18.44 10.09 17.85
CA ASN A 197 -18.57 8.65 18.00
C ASN A 197 -17.29 8.02 18.57
N LEU A 198 -16.12 8.51 18.18
CA LEU A 198 -14.85 8.12 18.81
C LEU A 198 -14.78 8.60 20.26
N ALA A 199 -15.20 9.83 20.57
CA ALA A 199 -15.29 10.30 21.95
C ALA A 199 -16.24 9.43 22.80
N LEU A 200 -17.41 9.08 22.27
CA LEU A 200 -18.35 8.17 22.94
C LEU A 200 -17.78 6.75 23.09
N LYS A 201 -17.03 6.26 22.10
CA LYS A 201 -16.37 4.95 22.15
C LYS A 201 -15.25 4.94 23.18
N VAL A 202 -14.41 5.98 23.22
CA VAL A 202 -13.35 6.17 24.23
C VAL A 202 -13.95 6.23 25.64
N LEU A 203 -15.06 6.93 25.84
CA LEU A 203 -15.79 6.95 27.12
C LEU A 203 -16.34 5.57 27.50
N SER A 204 -16.94 4.86 26.53
CA SER A 204 -17.45 3.50 26.76
C SER A 204 -16.35 2.49 27.08
N ILE A 205 -15.17 2.65 26.47
CA ILE A 205 -13.99 1.81 26.73
C ILE A 205 -13.40 2.18 28.08
N CYS A 206 -13.35 3.46 28.46
CA CYS A 206 -12.89 3.90 29.78
C CYS A 206 -13.71 3.27 30.91
N GLN A 207 -15.02 3.10 30.71
CA GLN A 207 -15.92 2.43 31.66
C GLN A 207 -15.76 0.90 31.71
N LYS A 208 -15.26 0.28 30.63
CA LYS A 208 -15.12 -1.19 30.51
C LYS A 208 -13.71 -1.70 30.81
N ASN A 209 -12.68 -0.97 30.39
CA ASN A 209 -11.28 -1.34 30.47
C ASN A 209 -10.38 -0.09 30.43
N THR A 210 -10.05 0.44 31.61
CA THR A 210 -9.27 1.67 31.77
C THR A 210 -7.87 1.61 31.15
N PRO A 211 -7.06 0.54 31.30
CA PRO A 211 -5.76 0.45 30.63
C PRO A 211 -5.79 0.60 29.10
N VAL A 212 -6.78 0.00 28.45
CA VAL A 212 -6.93 0.11 26.98
C VAL A 212 -7.33 1.52 26.57
N ALA A 213 -8.15 2.20 27.37
CA ALA A 213 -8.50 3.59 27.14
C ALA A 213 -7.27 4.52 27.25
N TYR A 214 -6.36 4.27 28.20
CA TYR A 214 -5.13 5.04 28.33
C TYR A 214 -4.17 4.79 27.17
N GLN A 215 -4.00 3.55 26.74
CA GLN A 215 -3.17 3.25 25.57
C GLN A 215 -3.68 3.98 24.33
N LEU A 216 -5.00 3.90 24.08
CA LEU A 216 -5.62 4.63 22.98
C LEU A 216 -5.44 6.14 23.10
N ALA A 217 -5.51 6.70 24.31
CA ALA A 217 -5.28 8.13 24.54
C ALA A 217 -3.85 8.57 24.26
N PHE A 218 -2.85 7.76 24.63
CA PHE A 218 -1.45 8.00 24.27
C PHE A 218 -1.25 7.91 22.75
N ASP A 219 -1.79 6.86 22.12
CA ASP A 219 -1.69 6.67 20.67
C ASP A 219 -2.36 7.82 19.89
N LEU A 220 -3.51 8.31 20.37
CA LEU A 220 -4.20 9.47 19.81
C LEU A 220 -3.39 10.75 19.99
N TYR A 221 -2.80 10.99 21.17
CA TYR A 221 -1.99 12.18 21.40
C TYR A 221 -0.75 12.23 20.48
N GLU A 222 -0.11 11.08 20.23
CA GLU A 222 1.09 11.03 19.38
C GLU A 222 0.78 11.12 17.88
N ASN A 223 -0.35 10.56 17.42
CA ASN A 223 -0.62 10.39 15.99
C ASN A 223 -1.74 11.27 15.42
N ALA A 224 -2.64 11.80 16.26
CA ALA A 224 -3.77 12.59 15.77
C ALA A 224 -3.42 14.08 15.62
N PRO A 225 -4.06 14.81 14.67
CA PRO A 225 -3.83 16.24 14.51
C PRO A 225 -4.36 17.04 15.71
N GLN A 226 -3.68 18.15 16.03
CA GLN A 226 -4.00 19.00 17.19
C GLN A 226 -5.45 19.50 17.18
N GLU A 227 -5.97 19.94 16.02
CA GLU A 227 -7.36 20.40 15.87
C GLU A 227 -8.36 19.30 16.25
N PHE A 228 -8.07 18.05 15.89
CA PHE A 228 -8.91 16.90 16.25
C PHE A 228 -8.86 16.61 17.75
N LEU A 229 -7.68 16.68 18.37
CA LEU A 229 -7.53 16.50 19.82
C LEU A 229 -8.27 17.59 20.61
N GLU A 230 -8.27 18.83 20.12
CA GLU A 230 -9.02 19.92 20.73
C GLU A 230 -10.53 19.69 20.62
N GLN A 231 -11.03 19.31 19.44
CA GLN A 231 -12.44 18.94 19.26
C GLN A 231 -12.84 17.76 20.17
N LEU A 232 -11.98 16.74 20.27
CA LEU A 232 -12.23 15.57 21.11
C LEU A 232 -12.24 15.94 22.61
N LYS A 233 -11.32 16.80 23.06
CA LYS A 233 -11.34 17.36 24.43
C LYS A 233 -12.61 18.15 24.69
N GLU A 234 -13.03 19.01 23.77
CA GLU A 234 -14.28 19.74 23.93
C GLU A 234 -15.47 18.79 24.05
N LEU A 235 -15.54 17.73 23.24
CA LEU A 235 -16.65 16.78 23.26
C LEU A 235 -16.66 15.89 24.51
N LEU A 236 -15.48 15.48 25.00
CA LEU A 236 -15.34 14.67 26.21
C LEU A 236 -15.63 15.48 27.47
N PHE A 237 -15.18 16.73 27.54
CA PHE A 237 -15.17 17.51 28.78
C PHE A 237 -16.23 18.63 28.83
N LYS A 238 -16.82 19.11 27.71
CA LYS A 238 -17.95 20.07 27.76
C LYS A 238 -19.24 19.45 28.30
N LYS A 239 -19.43 18.12 28.19
CA LYS A 239 -20.61 17.43 28.74
C LYS A 239 -20.63 17.41 30.28
N GLU A 240 -19.51 17.66 30.94
CA GLU A 240 -19.41 17.70 32.41
C GLU A 240 -19.72 19.09 32.99
N ASP A 241 -19.62 20.16 32.21
CA ASP A 241 -19.86 21.55 32.66
C ASP A 241 -21.34 21.99 32.55
N SER A 242 -22.27 21.08 32.20
CA SER A 242 -23.71 21.37 32.23
C SER A 242 -24.25 21.19 33.66
N PRO A 243 -24.86 22.21 34.28
CA PRO A 243 -25.09 22.29 35.73
C PRO A 243 -26.24 21.41 36.29
N GLU A 244 -26.63 20.32 35.63
CA GLU A 244 -27.80 19.51 36.03
C GLU A 244 -27.50 18.08 36.53
N ASN A 245 -26.24 17.65 36.66
CA ASN A 245 -25.91 16.33 37.23
C ASN A 245 -24.94 16.42 38.42
N GLU A 246 -25.47 16.76 39.60
CA GLU A 246 -24.73 16.90 40.86
C GLU A 246 -24.30 15.58 41.57
N GLU A 247 -24.44 14.39 40.96
CA GLU A 247 -24.20 13.11 41.68
C GLU A 247 -23.00 12.25 41.25
N THR A 248 -22.20 12.64 40.25
CA THR A 248 -20.97 11.91 39.91
C THR A 248 -19.76 12.83 39.99
N LYS A 249 -19.01 12.74 41.10
CA LYS A 249 -17.62 13.23 41.17
C LYS A 249 -16.89 12.75 39.90
N PRO A 250 -16.10 13.60 39.20
CA PRO A 250 -15.35 13.16 38.03
C PRO A 250 -14.47 12.00 38.46
N SER A 251 -14.69 10.84 37.85
CA SER A 251 -13.95 9.65 38.25
C SER A 251 -12.45 9.92 38.03
N PRO A 252 -11.56 9.44 38.92
CA PRO A 252 -10.13 9.68 38.77
C PRO A 252 -9.62 9.19 37.41
N GLU A 253 -10.29 8.22 36.79
CA GLU A 253 -9.92 7.72 35.47
C GLU A 253 -10.09 8.75 34.36
N ILE A 254 -11.18 9.56 34.40
CA ILE A 254 -11.48 10.58 33.39
C ILE A 254 -10.52 11.76 33.51
N ASN A 255 -10.17 12.14 34.75
CA ASN A 255 -9.16 13.18 34.99
C ASN A 255 -7.77 12.75 34.48
N ASN A 256 -7.38 11.49 34.68
CA ASN A 256 -6.14 10.97 34.12
C ASN A 256 -6.20 10.94 32.58
N LEU A 257 -7.33 10.55 31.99
CA LEU A 257 -7.52 10.57 30.54
C LEU A 257 -7.38 12.00 29.99
N LYS A 258 -7.90 13.00 30.70
CA LYS A 258 -7.74 14.42 30.38
C LYS A 258 -6.28 14.86 30.39
N SER A 259 -5.52 14.44 31.41
CA SER A 259 -4.10 14.77 31.53
C SER A 259 -3.23 14.05 30.47
N ILE A 260 -3.63 12.85 30.04
CA ILE A 260 -2.97 12.15 28.92
C ILE A 260 -3.26 12.87 27.60
N LEU A 261 -4.53 13.16 27.29
CA LEU A 261 -4.92 13.82 26.04
C LEU A 261 -4.43 15.27 25.97
N SER A 262 -4.25 15.95 27.11
CA SER A 262 -3.62 17.27 27.17
C SER A 262 -2.14 17.24 26.83
N GLY A 263 -1.51 16.06 26.94
CA GLY A 263 -0.08 15.85 26.73
C GLY A 263 0.76 16.06 27.98
N GLU A 264 0.17 16.43 29.12
CA GLU A 264 0.91 16.72 30.35
C GLU A 264 1.72 15.51 30.81
N GLU A 265 1.09 14.33 30.88
CA GLU A 265 1.80 13.09 31.28
C GLU A 265 2.80 12.63 30.23
N THR A 266 2.49 12.79 28.92
CA THR A 266 3.43 12.43 27.84
C THR A 266 4.68 13.29 27.89
N ILE A 267 4.54 14.62 27.98
CA ILE A 267 5.65 15.57 28.05
C ILE A 267 6.49 15.32 29.30
N LYS A 268 5.84 15.10 30.44
CA LYS A 268 6.50 14.82 31.73
C LYS A 268 7.35 13.56 31.66
N HIS A 269 6.82 12.46 31.11
CA HIS A 269 7.59 11.22 30.96
C HIS A 269 8.75 11.37 29.98
N HIS A 270 8.55 12.05 28.85
CA HIS A 270 9.61 12.33 27.87
C HIS A 270 10.73 13.18 28.50
N MET A 271 10.38 14.24 29.22
CA MET A 271 11.33 15.09 29.92
C MET A 271 12.11 14.31 30.98
N GLN A 272 11.44 13.52 31.81
CA GLN A 272 12.12 12.68 32.80
C GLN A 272 13.08 11.68 32.16
N PHE A 273 12.72 11.09 31.03
CA PHE A 273 13.57 10.19 30.28
C PHE A 273 14.83 10.90 29.76
N LEU A 274 14.67 12.06 29.13
CA LEU A 274 15.77 12.84 28.56
C LEU A 274 16.73 13.36 29.64
N ILE A 275 16.22 13.80 30.80
CA ILE A 275 17.04 14.25 31.92
C ILE A 275 17.85 13.08 32.52
N LYS A 276 17.21 11.93 32.75
CA LYS A 276 17.87 10.77 33.37
C LYS A 276 18.88 10.10 32.45
N ASN A 277 18.61 10.07 31.14
CA ASN A 277 19.44 9.39 30.15
C ASN A 277 20.18 10.38 29.25
N ASN A 278 20.74 11.44 29.84
CA ASN A 278 21.61 12.35 29.11
C ASN A 278 23.01 11.73 28.95
N HIS A 279 23.32 11.28 27.72
CA HIS A 279 24.62 10.71 27.33
C HIS A 279 25.42 11.64 26.41
N THR A 280 25.16 12.95 26.45
CA THR A 280 25.92 13.94 25.67
C THR A 280 27.36 14.07 26.19
N ASP A 281 28.31 14.15 25.27
CA ASP A 281 29.72 14.35 25.60
C ASP A 281 30.12 15.83 25.51
N MET A 282 30.31 16.45 26.67
CA MET A 282 30.69 17.86 26.80
C MET A 282 32.10 18.14 26.26
N LEU A 283 32.97 17.13 26.13
CA LEU A 283 34.32 17.32 25.56
C LEU A 283 34.25 17.68 24.08
N ILE A 284 33.28 17.13 23.35
CA ILE A 284 33.07 17.46 21.94
C ILE A 284 32.74 18.95 21.79
N LEU A 285 31.83 19.47 22.63
CA LEU A 285 31.45 20.88 22.62
C LEU A 285 32.61 21.81 23.01
N LYS A 286 33.42 21.43 24.01
CA LYS A 286 34.63 22.19 24.39
C LYS A 286 35.64 22.27 23.25
N ASN A 287 35.90 21.15 22.59
CA ASN A 287 36.81 21.10 21.45
C ASN A 287 36.33 21.98 20.29
N ILE A 288 35.03 21.97 19.98
CA ILE A 288 34.42 22.83 18.95
C ILE A 288 34.58 24.31 19.32
N LYS A 289 34.30 24.66 20.58
CA LYS A 289 34.44 26.03 21.09
C LYS A 289 35.88 26.56 20.99
N ASP A 290 36.87 25.72 21.29
CA ASP A 290 38.29 26.14 21.32
C ASP A 290 38.87 26.39 19.92
N VAL A 291 38.39 25.65 18.91
CA VAL A 291 38.85 25.77 17.51
C VAL A 291 38.22 26.96 16.80
N VAL A 292 37.01 27.35 17.19
CA VAL A 292 36.19 28.31 16.47
C VAL A 292 36.40 29.75 16.99
N ARG A 293 36.81 30.70 16.12
CA ARG A 293 37.10 32.10 16.50
C ARG A 293 36.30 33.19 15.73
N GLY A 294 35.20 32.84 15.07
CA GLY A 294 34.36 33.79 14.32
C GLY A 294 32.92 33.92 14.88
N SER A 295 32.27 35.08 14.69
CA SER A 295 30.91 35.35 15.19
C SER A 295 29.84 34.39 14.65
N CYS A 296 29.90 34.07 13.35
CA CYS A 296 29.00 33.09 12.73
C CYS A 296 29.15 31.69 13.35
N ALA A 297 30.39 31.31 13.66
CA ALA A 297 30.70 29.99 14.16
C ALA A 297 30.48 29.90 15.69
N HIS A 298 30.51 31.02 16.42
CA HIS A 298 29.98 31.12 17.77
C HIS A 298 28.47 30.80 17.80
N ASN A 299 27.67 31.42 16.90
CA ASN A 299 26.24 31.11 16.79
C ASN A 299 26.00 29.63 16.45
N ALA A 300 26.80 29.06 15.52
CA ALA A 300 26.72 27.63 15.19
C ALA A 300 27.01 26.73 16.40
N THR A 301 27.95 27.11 17.26
CA THR A 301 28.29 26.36 18.49
C THR A 301 27.16 26.42 19.51
N VAL A 302 26.52 27.58 19.68
CA VAL A 302 25.35 27.74 20.56
C VAL A 302 24.15 26.93 20.05
N ILE A 303 23.91 26.91 18.74
CA ILE A 303 22.87 26.06 18.13
C ILE A 303 23.18 24.58 18.33
N ALA A 304 24.44 24.16 18.13
CA ALA A 304 24.86 22.79 18.36
C ALA A 304 24.63 22.36 19.81
N ASN A 305 24.96 23.22 20.78
CA ASN A 305 24.65 22.99 22.19
C ASN A 305 23.14 22.85 22.43
N GLY A 306 22.33 23.76 21.88
CA GLY A 306 20.87 23.70 21.99
C GLY A 306 20.28 22.40 21.43
N LEU A 307 20.78 21.93 20.28
CA LEU A 307 20.34 20.66 19.69
C LEU A 307 20.77 19.45 20.52
N MET A 308 22.03 19.41 20.95
CA MET A 308 22.58 18.31 21.76
C MET A 308 21.85 18.15 23.09
N HIS A 309 21.48 19.25 23.73
CA HIS A 309 20.84 19.25 25.04
C HIS A 309 19.31 19.44 25.01
N THR A 310 18.66 19.30 23.84
CA THR A 310 17.21 19.48 23.67
C THR A 310 16.42 18.67 24.70
N GLY A 311 15.61 19.33 25.52
CA GLY A 311 14.73 18.68 26.51
C GLY A 311 15.44 18.03 27.70
N THR A 312 16.77 18.12 27.79
CA THR A 312 17.57 17.54 28.91
C THR A 312 17.73 18.49 30.10
N THR A 313 17.32 19.75 29.98
CA THR A 313 17.48 20.82 31.01
C THR A 313 18.93 21.03 31.49
N CYS A 314 19.91 20.59 30.71
CA CYS A 314 21.33 20.76 31.01
C CYS A 314 21.82 22.09 30.44
N ASP A 315 22.10 23.04 31.32
CA ASP A 315 22.59 24.39 30.97
C ASP A 315 24.11 24.55 31.21
N ASP A 316 24.84 23.45 31.45
CA ASP A 316 26.25 23.49 31.88
C ASP A 316 27.23 24.13 30.88
N PHE A 317 26.84 24.28 29.61
CA PHE A 317 27.66 24.85 28.54
C PHE A 317 27.51 26.38 28.38
N LEU A 318 26.36 26.94 28.76
CA LEU A 318 26.01 28.35 28.60
C LEU A 318 26.81 29.23 29.58
#